data_AF-A0A926DPF6-F1
#
_entry.id   AF-A0A926DPF6-F1
#
_cell.length_a   1.000
_cell.length_b   1.000
_cell.length_c   1.000
_cell.angle_alpha   90.00
_cell.angle_beta   90.00
_cell.angle_gamma   90.00
#
_symmetry.space_group_name_H-M   'P 1'
#
loop_
_entity.id
_entity.type
_entity.pdbx_description
1 polymer ?
#
loop_
_entity_poly.entity_id
_entity_poly.type
_entity_poly.pdbx_seq_one_letter_code
_entity_poly.pdbx_strand_id
1 'polypeptide(L)'
;MKKIAICLTFVMLCLTGCGTTDQMDANQSESQQANAKSGSDQAVLNEYNNLIFGKDADGKAIASFIKNNADVVSEEASSQMVLQFEEFQKNKLPLFEDKFNTGSVQKELMELYMQGGDINDPVGVSRPEVAALVEEAKNSGYKLIQADGACFPVIDYTFYKNFGENITPEVSEYISILELNSNQPPLHNASLAISWDELIERAVRQERFLTDYDDTKTAEKLTPLYQSFTQMIFFGSDNTPLFDTDTGILKDEVKTAFENAVKSNKNSALIKKIKGFLKALKKDDYRYSEDAEQYREDIKF
;
A
#
# COMPACT_ATOMS: atom_id res chain seq x y z
N MET A 1 38.37 -23.81 -66.05
CA MET A 1 37.85 -24.05 -67.41
C MET A 1 36.62 -23.17 -67.63
N LYS A 2 36.67 -22.29 -68.65
CA LYS A 2 35.59 -21.82 -69.56
C LYS A 2 34.26 -21.36 -68.91
N LYS A 3 33.69 -20.15 -69.08
CA LYS A 3 33.81 -18.96 -69.97
C LYS A 3 33.02 -17.83 -69.24
N ILE A 4 33.50 -16.60 -69.05
CA ILE A 4 33.42 -15.38 -69.90
C ILE A 4 32.06 -15.14 -70.60
N ALA A 5 31.62 -13.87 -70.53
CA ALA A 5 30.70 -13.10 -71.40
C ALA A 5 29.30 -12.87 -70.75
N ILE A 6 28.71 -11.66 -70.63
CA ILE A 6 28.84 -10.39 -71.35
C ILE A 6 28.24 -9.24 -70.50
N CYS A 7 28.87 -8.07 -70.59
CA CYS A 7 28.35 -6.76 -70.17
C CYS A 7 27.04 -6.40 -70.87
N LEU A 8 26.11 -5.78 -70.14
CA LEU A 8 25.22 -4.77 -70.73
C LEU A 8 25.00 -3.66 -69.72
N THR A 9 25.84 -2.64 -69.85
CA THR A 9 25.62 -1.29 -69.35
C THR A 9 24.37 -0.72 -70.01
N PHE A 10 23.38 -0.38 -69.20
CA PHE A 10 22.37 0.61 -69.57
C PHE A 10 22.41 1.72 -68.53
N VAL A 11 23.13 2.79 -68.88
CA VAL A 11 22.99 4.09 -68.23
C VAL A 11 21.77 4.75 -68.87
N MET A 12 20.75 5.05 -68.07
CA MET A 12 19.75 6.04 -68.45
C MET A 12 19.57 7.01 -67.29
N LEU A 13 19.87 8.28 -67.59
CA LEU A 13 19.78 9.42 -66.70
C LEU A 13 18.33 9.74 -66.32
N CYS A 14 18.20 10.19 -65.07
CA CYS A 14 17.31 11.21 -64.52
C CYS A 14 15.83 11.20 -64.94
N LEU A 15 14.94 11.15 -63.95
CA LEU A 15 14.08 12.28 -63.58
C LEU A 15 13.51 12.06 -62.16
N THR A 16 13.39 13.18 -61.45
CA THR A 16 12.97 13.42 -60.07
C THR A 16 11.63 12.80 -59.67
N GLY A 17 11.55 12.30 -58.43
CA GLY A 17 10.30 11.99 -57.75
C GLY A 17 10.51 11.90 -56.23
N CYS A 18 9.97 12.88 -55.50
CA CYS A 18 10.02 13.04 -54.04
C CYS A 18 9.39 11.87 -53.27
N GLY A 19 9.91 11.66 -52.06
CA GLY A 19 9.07 11.42 -50.87
C GLY A 19 9.15 10.03 -50.27
N THR A 20 10.00 9.86 -49.24
CA THR A 20 9.67 9.18 -47.97
C THR A 20 10.86 9.27 -47.01
N THR A 21 10.87 10.31 -46.18
CA THR A 21 11.49 10.31 -44.85
C THR A 21 10.34 10.26 -43.87
N ASP A 22 10.23 9.22 -43.04
CA ASP A 22 9.45 9.23 -41.78
C ASP A 22 9.58 7.91 -40.99
N GLN A 23 10.79 7.30 -40.92
CA GLN A 23 11.03 6.16 -40.01
C GLN A 23 12.38 6.18 -39.29
N MET A 24 13.22 7.21 -39.47
CA MET A 24 14.50 7.32 -38.75
C MET A 24 14.51 8.38 -37.62
N ASP A 25 13.57 9.33 -37.60
CA ASP A 25 13.55 10.43 -36.61
C ASP A 25 12.81 10.08 -35.30
N ALA A 26 11.81 9.19 -35.31
CA ALA A 26 11.04 8.86 -34.12
C ALA A 26 11.89 8.15 -33.04
N ASN A 27 12.77 7.24 -33.44
CA ASN A 27 13.59 6.44 -32.53
C ASN A 27 14.77 7.24 -31.93
N GLN A 28 15.26 8.26 -32.63
CA GLN A 28 16.25 9.20 -32.08
C GLN A 28 15.62 10.24 -31.14
N SER A 29 14.40 10.70 -31.43
CA SER A 29 13.67 11.62 -30.56
C SER A 29 13.28 10.98 -29.22
N GLU A 30 12.76 9.73 -29.23
CA GLU A 30 12.41 9.01 -28.00
C GLU A 30 13.63 8.70 -27.14
N SER A 31 14.74 8.26 -27.74
CA SER A 31 15.99 7.97 -27.01
C SER A 31 16.68 9.23 -26.45
N GLN A 32 16.59 10.38 -27.13
CA GLN A 32 17.08 11.66 -26.61
C GLN A 32 16.18 12.22 -25.50
N GLN A 33 14.86 12.08 -25.64
CA GLN A 33 13.89 12.50 -24.62
C GLN A 33 13.96 11.62 -23.37
N ALA A 34 14.16 10.31 -23.52
CA ALA A 34 14.42 9.38 -22.41
C ALA A 34 15.74 9.68 -21.69
N ASN A 35 16.83 9.96 -22.43
CA ASN A 35 18.11 10.34 -21.82
C ASN A 35 18.06 11.71 -21.12
N ALA A 36 17.35 12.70 -21.67
CA ALA A 36 17.16 13.99 -21.03
C ALA A 36 16.30 13.89 -19.76
N LYS A 37 15.23 13.08 -19.79
CA LYS A 37 14.38 12.82 -18.62
C LYS A 37 15.14 12.06 -17.53
N SER A 38 15.92 11.04 -17.89
CA SER A 38 16.79 10.30 -16.95
C SER A 38 17.85 11.19 -16.29
N GLY A 39 18.45 12.14 -17.03
CA GLY A 39 19.38 13.12 -16.47
C GLY A 39 18.72 14.10 -15.48
N SER A 40 17.47 14.50 -15.75
CA SER A 40 16.65 15.32 -14.86
C SER A 40 16.26 14.57 -13.59
N ASP A 41 15.85 13.30 -13.70
CA ASP A 41 15.48 12.45 -12.58
C ASP A 41 16.63 12.31 -11.58
N GLN A 42 17.85 12.04 -12.05
CA GLN A 42 19.01 11.88 -11.18
C GLN A 42 19.32 13.15 -10.39
N ALA A 43 19.18 14.33 -10.99
CA ALA A 43 19.41 15.60 -10.31
C ALA A 43 18.39 15.81 -9.18
N VAL A 44 17.10 15.62 -9.48
CA VAL A 44 16.02 15.75 -8.48
C VAL A 44 16.18 14.72 -7.36
N LEU A 45 16.48 13.46 -7.69
CA LEU A 45 16.70 12.41 -6.70
C LEU A 45 17.92 12.69 -5.81
N ASN A 46 18.98 13.30 -6.32
CA ASN A 46 20.14 13.69 -5.51
C ASN A 46 19.76 14.80 -4.51
N GLU A 47 19.01 15.81 -4.94
CA GLU A 47 18.49 16.85 -4.04
C GLU A 47 17.55 16.27 -2.98
N TYR A 48 16.65 15.38 -3.38
CA TYR A 48 15.77 14.64 -2.48
C TYR A 48 16.55 13.83 -1.45
N ASN A 49 17.55 13.06 -1.88
CA ASN A 49 18.37 12.23 -0.99
C ASN A 49 19.12 13.08 0.05
N ASN A 50 19.65 14.24 -0.36
CA ASN A 50 20.28 15.18 0.59
C ASN A 50 19.29 15.72 1.63
N LEU A 51 18.03 15.94 1.24
CA LEU A 51 16.97 16.41 2.13
C LEU A 51 16.55 15.32 3.13
N ILE A 52 16.24 14.12 2.68
CA ILE A 52 15.68 13.05 3.53
C ILE A 52 16.71 12.38 4.44
N PHE A 53 17.97 12.29 4.01
CA PHE A 53 19.06 11.74 4.82
C PHE A 53 19.82 12.82 5.62
N GLY A 54 19.39 14.08 5.53
CA GLY A 54 19.95 15.17 6.32
C GLY A 54 19.69 14.99 7.82
N LYS A 55 20.61 15.52 8.65
CA LYS A 55 20.48 15.50 10.12
C LYS A 55 19.16 16.13 10.60
N ASP A 56 18.76 17.21 9.94
CA ASP A 56 17.59 18.01 10.29
C ASP A 56 16.41 17.71 9.34
N ALA A 57 16.33 16.47 8.83
CA ALA A 57 15.28 16.02 7.93
C ALA A 57 13.88 16.21 8.57
N ASP A 58 13.06 16.99 7.88
CA ASP A 58 11.73 17.44 8.31
C ASP A 58 10.65 16.90 7.38
N GLY A 59 9.60 16.29 7.96
CA GLY A 59 8.56 15.60 7.19
C GLY A 59 7.79 16.53 6.26
N LYS A 60 7.50 17.75 6.71
CA LYS A 60 6.79 18.77 5.91
C LYS A 60 7.62 19.23 4.72
N ALA A 61 8.91 19.48 4.93
CA ALA A 61 9.83 19.86 3.87
C ALA A 61 9.97 18.75 2.82
N ILE A 62 10.13 17.50 3.26
CA ILE A 62 10.22 16.33 2.36
C ILE A 62 8.92 16.18 1.56
N ALA A 63 7.76 16.20 2.21
CA ALA A 63 6.46 16.10 1.53
C ALA A 63 6.27 17.21 0.49
N SER A 64 6.66 18.44 0.84
CA SER A 64 6.60 19.59 -0.08
C SER A 64 7.53 19.40 -1.28
N PHE A 65 8.72 18.85 -1.07
CA PHE A 65 9.66 18.54 -2.14
C PHE A 65 9.05 17.53 -3.12
N ILE A 66 8.47 16.42 -2.62
CA ILE A 66 7.85 15.40 -3.47
C ILE A 66 6.73 16.02 -4.30
N LYS A 67 5.80 16.71 -3.64
CA LYS A 67 4.67 17.37 -4.32
C LYS A 67 5.11 18.32 -5.43
N ASN A 68 6.16 19.11 -5.19
CA ASN A 68 6.62 20.11 -6.16
C ASN A 68 7.41 19.50 -7.32
N ASN A 69 7.91 18.28 -7.18
CA ASN A 69 8.76 17.64 -8.18
C ASN A 69 8.10 16.43 -8.87
N ALA A 70 6.99 15.91 -8.35
CA ALA A 70 6.33 14.71 -8.87
C ALA A 70 6.02 14.83 -10.36
N ASP A 71 5.52 15.97 -10.85
CA ASP A 71 5.12 16.15 -12.26
C ASP A 71 6.28 16.35 -13.24
N VAL A 72 7.51 16.58 -12.74
CA VAL A 72 8.69 16.86 -13.58
C VAL A 72 9.68 15.71 -13.69
N VAL A 73 9.48 14.64 -12.90
CA VAL A 73 10.29 13.42 -12.94
C VAL A 73 9.53 12.25 -13.60
N SER A 74 10.21 11.13 -13.83
CA SER A 74 9.56 9.86 -14.19
C SER A 74 8.67 9.31 -13.07
N GLU A 75 7.72 8.43 -13.43
CA GLU A 75 6.89 7.71 -12.47
C GLU A 75 7.75 6.89 -11.51
N GLU A 76 8.86 6.30 -12.00
CA GLU A 76 9.80 5.54 -11.20
C GLU A 76 10.52 6.40 -10.16
N ALA A 77 11.02 7.58 -10.55
CA ALA A 77 11.68 8.50 -9.63
C ALA A 77 10.70 9.07 -8.60
N SER A 78 9.48 9.43 -9.01
CA SER A 78 8.41 9.85 -8.10
C SER A 78 8.04 8.74 -7.11
N SER A 79 7.85 7.51 -7.60
CA SER A 79 7.58 6.32 -6.80
C SER A 79 8.69 6.06 -5.78
N GLN A 80 9.94 6.22 -6.18
CA GLN A 80 11.09 6.09 -5.28
C GLN A 80 11.02 7.10 -4.13
N MET A 81 10.76 8.38 -4.42
CA MET A 81 10.61 9.40 -3.38
C MET A 81 9.42 9.12 -2.45
N VAL A 82 8.30 8.63 -2.98
CA VAL A 82 7.13 8.26 -2.18
C VAL A 82 7.45 7.11 -1.21
N LEU A 83 8.08 6.04 -1.70
CA LEU A 83 8.43 4.89 -0.87
C LEU A 83 9.52 5.22 0.17
N GLN A 84 10.47 6.11 -0.17
CA GLN A 84 11.47 6.59 0.79
C GLN A 84 10.85 7.48 1.86
N PHE A 85 9.84 8.30 1.52
CA PHE A 85 9.11 9.11 2.49
C PHE A 85 8.29 8.25 3.45
N GLU A 86 7.62 7.21 2.96
CA GLU A 86 6.94 6.22 3.81
C GLU A 86 7.89 5.58 4.81
N GLU A 87 9.08 5.19 4.34
CA GLU A 87 10.12 4.62 5.20
C GLU A 87 10.61 5.62 6.24
N PHE A 88 10.82 6.89 5.85
CA PHE A 88 11.14 7.96 6.78
C PHE A 88 10.05 8.14 7.83
N GLN A 89 8.77 8.12 7.44
CA GLN A 89 7.66 8.25 8.38
C GLN A 89 7.61 7.08 9.37
N LYS A 90 7.79 5.84 8.90
CA LYS A 90 7.86 4.65 9.76
C LYS A 90 8.98 4.75 10.78
N ASN A 91 10.16 5.21 10.36
CA ASN A 91 11.32 5.38 11.24
C ASN A 91 11.17 6.53 12.25
N LYS A 92 10.41 7.58 11.89
CA LYS A 92 10.13 8.74 12.78
C LYS A 92 8.93 8.52 13.69
N LEU A 93 8.06 7.55 13.39
CA LEU A 93 6.82 7.32 14.15
C LEU A 93 7.06 7.11 15.65
N PRO A 94 8.04 6.31 16.12
CA PRO A 94 8.29 6.15 17.56
C PRO A 94 8.63 7.46 18.27
N LEU A 95 9.30 8.39 17.58
CA LEU A 95 9.62 9.71 18.16
C LEU A 95 8.36 10.57 18.32
N PHE A 96 7.41 10.46 17.39
CA PHE A 96 6.11 11.11 17.54
C PHE A 96 5.31 10.45 18.66
N GLU A 97 5.29 9.12 18.74
CA GLU A 97 4.63 8.38 19.82
C GLU A 97 5.13 8.85 21.19
N ASP A 98 6.45 8.99 21.39
CA ASP A 98 7.03 9.51 22.62
C ASP A 98 6.55 10.94 22.97
N LYS A 99 6.49 11.84 21.97
CA LYS A 99 5.98 13.21 22.17
C LYS A 99 4.50 13.21 22.58
N PHE A 100 3.69 12.37 21.94
CA PHE A 100 2.25 12.27 22.22
C PHE A 100 1.95 11.52 23.52
N ASN A 101 2.81 10.60 23.97
CA ASN A 101 2.60 9.78 25.17
C ASN A 101 2.85 10.52 26.50
N THR A 102 3.13 11.83 26.47
CA THR A 102 3.26 12.60 27.72
C THR A 102 1.90 12.81 28.39
N GLY A 103 1.85 12.71 29.72
CA GLY A 103 0.59 12.77 30.47
C GLY A 103 -0.20 14.06 30.28
N SER A 104 0.48 15.19 30.01
CA SER A 104 -0.21 16.44 29.72
C SER A 104 -0.84 16.43 28.33
N VAL A 105 -0.08 16.03 27.29
CA VAL A 105 -0.59 15.90 25.91
C VAL A 105 -1.76 14.92 25.84
N GLN A 106 -1.61 13.72 26.43
CA GLN A 106 -2.69 12.73 26.48
C GLN A 106 -3.95 13.28 27.15
N LYS A 107 -3.80 13.93 28.32
CA LYS A 107 -4.95 14.49 29.04
C LYS A 107 -5.75 15.46 28.18
N GLU A 108 -5.08 16.40 27.53
CA GLU A 108 -5.77 17.40 26.72
C GLU A 108 -6.43 16.80 25.47
N LEU A 109 -5.72 15.95 24.73
CA LEU A 109 -6.28 15.31 23.53
C LEU A 109 -7.47 14.40 23.87
N MET A 110 -7.39 13.67 24.98
CA MET A 110 -8.50 12.84 25.47
C MET A 110 -9.67 13.68 25.97
N GLU A 111 -9.44 14.82 26.64
CA GLU A 111 -10.50 15.77 27.02
C GLU A 111 -11.21 16.34 25.79
N LEU A 112 -10.45 16.73 24.76
CA LEU A 112 -10.99 17.19 23.47
C LEU A 112 -11.83 16.10 22.80
N TYR A 113 -11.29 14.88 22.71
CA TYR A 113 -11.99 13.73 22.12
C TYR A 113 -13.30 13.41 22.87
N MET A 114 -13.26 13.36 24.20
CA MET A 114 -14.45 13.07 25.02
C MET A 114 -15.54 14.15 24.89
N GLN A 115 -15.18 15.36 24.51
CA GLN A 115 -16.11 16.46 24.22
C GLN A 115 -16.63 16.45 22.77
N GLY A 116 -16.21 15.46 21.96
CA GLY A 116 -16.58 15.35 20.55
C GLY A 116 -15.78 16.25 19.62
N GLY A 117 -14.64 16.79 20.08
CA GLY A 117 -13.72 17.57 19.25
C GLY A 117 -12.85 16.69 18.35
N ASP A 118 -12.33 17.29 17.28
CA ASP A 118 -11.40 16.63 16.36
C ASP A 118 -9.95 16.73 16.88
N ILE A 119 -9.40 15.61 17.32
CA ILE A 119 -8.00 15.51 17.78
C ILE A 119 -6.96 15.76 16.67
N ASN A 120 -7.38 15.81 15.41
CA ASN A 120 -6.54 16.16 14.25
C ASN A 120 -6.64 17.65 13.86
N ASP A 121 -7.48 18.43 14.52
CA ASP A 121 -7.60 19.87 14.30
C ASP A 121 -6.83 20.67 15.38
N PRO A 122 -5.65 21.24 15.06
CA PRO A 122 -4.89 22.01 16.02
C PRO A 122 -5.62 23.26 16.53
N VAL A 123 -6.63 23.78 15.82
CA VAL A 123 -7.44 24.92 16.26
C VAL A 123 -8.30 24.56 17.48
N GLY A 124 -8.70 23.30 17.61
CA GLY A 124 -9.47 22.79 18.75
C GLY A 124 -8.63 22.55 20.00
N VAL A 125 -7.31 22.61 19.90
CA VAL A 125 -6.37 22.34 20.99
C VAL A 125 -6.05 23.63 21.74
N SER A 126 -6.19 23.62 23.07
CA SER A 126 -6.12 24.82 23.89
C SER A 126 -4.69 25.29 24.16
N ARG A 127 -3.76 24.35 24.37
CA ARG A 127 -2.36 24.65 24.68
C ARG A 127 -1.53 24.80 23.40
N PRO A 128 -0.84 25.93 23.21
CA PRO A 128 -0.08 26.19 21.98
C PRO A 128 0.98 25.13 21.66
N GLU A 129 1.63 24.54 22.67
CA GLU A 129 2.64 23.50 22.45
C GLU A 129 2.04 22.19 21.92
N VAL A 130 0.80 21.88 22.31
CA VAL A 130 0.10 20.68 21.83
C VAL A 130 -0.51 20.92 20.47
N ALA A 131 -1.07 22.12 20.24
CA ALA A 131 -1.54 22.53 18.91
C ALA A 131 -0.39 22.48 17.88
N ALA A 132 0.79 22.96 18.24
CA ALA A 132 1.97 22.91 17.38
C ALA A 132 2.42 21.47 17.10
N LEU A 133 2.32 20.56 18.08
CA LEU A 133 2.64 19.15 17.91
C LEU A 133 1.65 18.43 16.98
N VAL A 134 0.35 18.72 17.11
CA VAL A 134 -0.70 18.20 16.20
C VAL A 134 -0.48 18.74 14.78
N GLU A 135 -0.13 20.02 14.64
CA GLU A 135 0.19 20.62 13.35
C GLU A 135 1.47 20.03 12.72
N GLU A 136 2.52 19.77 13.52
CA GLU A 136 3.74 19.08 13.07
C GLU A 136 3.42 17.69 12.52
N ALA A 137 2.63 16.91 13.26
CA ALA A 137 2.20 15.56 12.87
C ALA A 137 1.41 15.60 11.55
N LYS A 138 0.38 16.46 11.47
CA LYS A 138 -0.46 16.64 10.28
C LYS A 138 0.35 17.04 9.04
N ASN A 139 1.23 18.02 9.18
CA ASN A 139 2.06 18.50 8.07
C ASN A 139 3.14 17.50 7.65
N SER A 140 3.44 16.51 8.50
CA SER A 140 4.39 15.42 8.24
C SER A 140 3.69 14.14 7.78
N GLY A 141 2.39 14.18 7.49
CA GLY A 141 1.61 13.05 6.98
C GLY A 141 1.23 12.00 8.03
N TYR A 142 1.09 12.43 9.29
CA TYR A 142 0.50 11.63 10.36
C TYR A 142 -0.89 12.14 10.71
N LYS A 143 -1.71 11.26 11.26
CA LYS A 143 -2.97 11.57 11.93
C LYS A 143 -2.97 10.94 13.33
N LEU A 144 -3.80 11.48 14.21
CA LEU A 144 -4.08 10.90 15.52
C LEU A 144 -5.31 10.01 15.45
N ILE A 145 -5.23 8.87 16.12
CA ILE A 145 -6.35 7.97 16.39
C ILE A 145 -6.53 7.83 17.90
N GLN A 146 -7.74 7.50 18.33
CA GLN A 146 -8.00 7.10 19.71
C GLN A 146 -8.17 5.57 19.77
N ALA A 147 -7.38 4.93 20.63
CA ALA A 147 -7.48 3.50 20.92
C ALA A 147 -7.18 3.28 22.42
N ASP A 148 -7.84 2.30 23.06
CA ASP A 148 -7.53 1.87 24.43
C ASP A 148 -7.35 3.01 25.47
N GLY A 149 -8.16 4.06 25.37
CA GLY A 149 -8.14 5.21 26.28
C GLY A 149 -6.99 6.21 26.08
N ALA A 150 -6.26 6.12 24.98
CA ALA A 150 -5.17 7.03 24.62
C ALA A 150 -5.25 7.49 23.16
N CYS A 151 -4.56 8.59 22.86
CA CYS A 151 -4.39 9.10 21.50
C CYS A 151 -3.01 8.72 20.95
N PHE A 152 -2.96 8.14 19.76
CA PHE A 152 -1.72 7.68 19.12
C PHE A 152 -1.54 8.30 17.75
N PRO A 153 -0.32 8.75 17.39
CA PRO A 153 -0.03 9.06 16.00
C PRO A 153 0.04 7.79 15.17
N VAL A 154 -0.46 7.86 13.94
CA VAL A 154 -0.32 6.83 12.91
C VAL A 154 -0.07 7.51 11.57
N ILE A 155 0.48 6.79 10.60
CA ILE A 155 0.65 7.32 9.25
C ILE A 155 -0.73 7.54 8.62
N ASP A 156 -0.94 8.77 8.12
CA ASP A 156 -2.11 9.11 7.33
C ASP A 156 -1.84 8.80 5.86
N TYR A 157 -2.18 7.60 5.42
CA TYR A 157 -2.02 7.22 4.01
C TYR A 157 -2.91 8.03 3.06
N THR A 158 -3.94 8.75 3.55
CA THR A 158 -4.69 9.69 2.69
C THR A 158 -3.84 10.90 2.29
N PHE A 159 -2.81 11.24 3.08
CA PHE A 159 -1.87 12.31 2.80
C PHE A 159 -1.12 12.10 1.48
N TYR A 160 -0.93 10.85 1.05
CA TYR A 160 -0.19 10.50 -0.15
C TYR A 160 -0.87 10.96 -1.45
N LYS A 161 -2.18 11.24 -1.40
CA LYS A 161 -2.91 11.88 -2.51
C LYS A 161 -2.34 13.24 -2.88
N ASN A 162 -1.61 13.89 -1.96
CA ASN A 162 -0.95 15.17 -2.21
C ASN A 162 0.24 15.06 -3.18
N PHE A 163 0.75 13.85 -3.46
CA PHE A 163 1.89 13.63 -4.34
C PHE A 163 1.51 13.47 -5.82
N GLY A 164 0.21 13.54 -6.14
CA GLY A 164 -0.28 13.42 -7.51
C GLY A 164 -0.37 11.97 -8.00
N GLU A 165 -0.68 11.81 -9.28
CA GLU A 165 -0.91 10.50 -9.92
C GLU A 165 0.32 9.99 -10.69
N ASN A 166 1.40 10.77 -10.79
CA ASN A 166 2.64 10.39 -11.48
C ASN A 166 3.48 9.42 -10.62
N ILE A 167 2.94 8.24 -10.35
CA ILE A 167 3.59 7.12 -9.67
C ILE A 167 3.24 5.83 -10.40
N THR A 168 4.09 4.82 -10.24
CA THR A 168 3.89 3.52 -10.88
C THR A 168 2.61 2.86 -10.38
N PRO A 169 1.96 2.01 -11.21
CA PRO A 169 0.79 1.23 -10.79
C PRO A 169 1.01 0.39 -9.52
N GLU A 170 2.23 -0.14 -9.34
CA GLU A 170 2.65 -0.87 -8.13
C GLU A 170 2.51 -0.01 -6.87
N VAL A 171 3.16 1.16 -6.86
CA VAL A 171 3.14 2.04 -5.69
C VAL A 171 1.76 2.62 -5.44
N SER A 172 1.01 2.91 -6.50
CA SER A 172 -0.38 3.36 -6.39
C SER A 172 -1.29 2.34 -5.70
N GLU A 173 -1.25 1.07 -6.14
CA GLU A 173 -2.04 0.00 -5.50
C GLU A 173 -1.57 -0.29 -4.07
N TYR A 174 -0.26 -0.29 -3.83
CA TYR A 174 0.33 -0.46 -2.50
C TYR A 174 -0.19 0.60 -1.50
N ILE A 175 -0.09 1.89 -1.87
CA ILE A 175 -0.58 3.00 -1.04
C ILE A 175 -2.10 2.91 -0.86
N SER A 176 -2.86 2.54 -1.90
CA SER A 176 -4.31 2.40 -1.81
C SER A 176 -4.75 1.30 -0.82
N ILE A 177 -4.02 0.18 -0.77
CA ILE A 177 -4.28 -0.89 0.20
C ILE A 177 -4.02 -0.38 1.63
N LEU A 178 -2.92 0.34 1.85
CA LEU A 178 -2.56 0.89 3.15
C LEU A 178 -3.49 2.03 3.60
N GLU A 179 -3.97 2.85 2.66
CA GLU A 179 -5.00 3.87 2.90
C GLU A 179 -6.28 3.25 3.43
N LEU A 180 -6.81 2.24 2.74
CA LEU A 180 -8.02 1.55 3.17
C LEU A 180 -7.84 0.94 4.58
N ASN A 181 -6.69 0.30 4.83
CA ASN A 181 -6.39 -0.31 6.12
C ASN A 181 -6.23 0.73 7.25
N SER A 182 -5.63 1.89 6.98
CA SER A 182 -5.45 2.98 7.97
C SER A 182 -6.76 3.73 8.25
N ASN A 183 -7.67 3.83 7.28
CA ASN A 183 -8.95 4.51 7.46
C ASN A 183 -10.04 3.62 8.04
N GLN A 184 -9.98 2.32 7.74
CA GLN A 184 -10.92 1.33 8.22
C GLN A 184 -10.14 0.12 8.74
N PRO A 185 -9.53 0.21 9.93
CA PRO A 185 -8.78 -0.89 10.52
C PRO A 185 -9.64 -2.15 10.64
N PRO A 186 -9.08 -3.35 10.35
CA PRO A 186 -9.84 -4.60 10.45
C PRO A 186 -10.14 -4.97 11.91
N LEU A 187 -9.38 -4.45 12.88
CA LEU A 187 -9.54 -4.70 14.30
C LEU A 187 -9.76 -3.41 15.09
N HIS A 188 -10.64 -3.49 16.08
CA HIS A 188 -10.81 -2.45 17.10
C HIS A 188 -11.12 -3.13 18.45
N ASN A 189 -10.35 -2.81 19.50
CA ASN A 189 -10.45 -3.43 20.84
C ASN A 189 -10.51 -4.98 20.76
N ALA A 190 -9.56 -5.57 20.02
CA ALA A 190 -9.45 -7.00 19.74
C ALA A 190 -10.71 -7.66 19.10
N SER A 191 -11.65 -6.87 18.58
CA SER A 191 -12.82 -7.33 17.84
C SER A 191 -12.63 -7.04 16.35
N LEU A 192 -13.20 -7.89 15.49
CA LEU A 192 -13.27 -7.59 14.06
C LEU A 192 -14.21 -6.38 13.86
N ALA A 193 -13.66 -5.31 13.30
CA ALA A 193 -14.38 -4.05 13.06
C ALA A 193 -15.02 -3.99 11.67
N ILE A 194 -14.70 -4.95 10.80
CA ILE A 194 -15.22 -5.12 9.45
C ILE A 194 -15.99 -6.44 9.31
N SER A 195 -16.75 -6.60 8.24
CA SER A 195 -17.44 -7.88 7.99
C SER A 195 -16.46 -8.99 7.57
N TRP A 196 -16.86 -10.26 7.74
CA TRP A 196 -16.08 -11.40 7.25
C TRP A 196 -15.92 -11.39 5.72
N ASP A 197 -16.96 -10.99 4.98
CA ASP A 197 -16.87 -10.84 3.52
C ASP A 197 -15.81 -9.80 3.15
N GLU A 198 -15.84 -8.63 3.79
CA GLU A 198 -14.87 -7.56 3.55
C GLU A 198 -13.45 -7.95 3.95
N LEU A 199 -13.28 -8.66 5.07
CA LEU A 199 -11.99 -9.20 5.49
C LEU A 199 -11.38 -10.10 4.39
N ILE A 200 -12.19 -11.01 3.83
CA ILE A 200 -11.77 -11.91 2.76
C ILE A 200 -11.48 -11.15 1.45
N GLU A 201 -12.34 -10.21 1.07
CA GLU A 201 -12.15 -9.38 -0.13
C GLU A 201 -10.84 -8.57 -0.08
N ARG A 202 -10.56 -7.94 1.07
CA ARG A 202 -9.31 -7.22 1.30
C ARG A 202 -8.10 -8.14 1.26
N ALA A 203 -8.19 -9.35 1.83
CA ALA A 203 -7.13 -10.34 1.79
C ALA A 203 -6.87 -10.85 0.36
N VAL A 204 -7.92 -11.06 -0.44
CA VAL A 204 -7.82 -11.42 -1.86
C VAL A 204 -7.19 -10.30 -2.69
N ARG A 205 -7.49 -9.03 -2.39
CA ARG A 205 -6.82 -7.88 -3.02
C ARG A 205 -5.32 -7.89 -2.72
N GLN A 206 -4.95 -8.15 -1.47
CA GLN A 206 -3.55 -8.26 -1.05
C GLN A 206 -2.85 -9.47 -1.71
N GLU A 207 -3.49 -10.64 -1.79
CA GLU A 207 -2.96 -11.80 -2.51
C GLU A 207 -2.68 -11.48 -3.98
N ARG A 208 -3.61 -10.78 -4.65
CA ARG A 208 -3.42 -10.36 -6.03
C ARG A 208 -2.22 -9.41 -6.16
N PHE A 209 -2.10 -8.43 -5.26
CA PHE A 209 -0.93 -7.54 -5.25
C PHE A 209 0.38 -8.32 -5.15
N LEU A 210 0.47 -9.26 -4.22
CA LEU A 210 1.66 -10.11 -4.03
C LEU A 210 1.94 -11.05 -5.22
N THR A 211 0.94 -11.29 -6.08
CA THR A 211 1.09 -12.09 -7.30
C THR A 211 1.50 -11.22 -8.49
N ASP A 212 0.92 -10.02 -8.61
CA ASP A 212 1.14 -9.11 -9.75
C ASP A 212 2.50 -8.38 -9.64
N TYR A 213 3.00 -8.20 -8.41
CA TYR A 213 4.26 -7.52 -8.10
C TYR A 213 5.17 -8.42 -7.26
N ASP A 214 5.36 -9.66 -7.71
CA ASP A 214 6.26 -10.60 -7.03
C ASP A 214 7.71 -10.08 -7.01
N ASP A 215 8.46 -10.49 -5.98
CA ASP A 215 9.87 -10.12 -5.79
C ASP A 215 10.17 -8.60 -5.73
N THR A 216 9.18 -7.76 -5.43
CA THR A 216 9.38 -6.32 -5.19
C THR A 216 9.47 -5.99 -3.70
N LYS A 217 10.09 -4.84 -3.38
CA LYS A 217 10.15 -4.32 -2.02
C LYS A 217 8.77 -3.99 -1.44
N THR A 218 7.80 -3.61 -2.28
CA THR A 218 6.45 -3.32 -1.80
C THR A 218 5.72 -4.62 -1.45
N ALA A 219 5.94 -5.71 -2.19
CA ALA A 219 5.43 -7.03 -1.84
C ALA A 219 6.03 -7.55 -0.52
N GLU A 220 7.34 -7.40 -0.31
CA GLU A 220 7.97 -7.70 0.98
C GLU A 220 7.32 -6.91 2.13
N LYS A 221 7.11 -5.60 1.94
CA LYS A 221 6.45 -4.73 2.93
C LYS A 221 4.98 -5.07 3.18
N LEU A 222 4.25 -5.54 2.17
CA LEU A 222 2.82 -5.86 2.28
C LEU A 222 2.56 -7.27 2.83
N THR A 223 3.53 -8.18 2.72
CA THR A 223 3.41 -9.57 3.17
C THR A 223 2.92 -9.72 4.62
N PRO A 224 3.46 -9.00 5.62
CA PRO A 224 2.96 -9.10 7.00
C PRO A 224 1.49 -8.71 7.15
N LEU A 225 1.00 -7.74 6.37
CA LEU A 225 -0.41 -7.34 6.38
C LEU A 225 -1.28 -8.47 5.83
N TYR A 226 -0.88 -9.07 4.70
CA TYR A 226 -1.58 -10.21 4.14
C TYR A 226 -1.63 -11.38 5.12
N GLN A 227 -0.50 -11.71 5.75
CA GLN A 227 -0.40 -12.75 6.76
C GLN A 227 -1.37 -12.50 7.93
N SER A 228 -1.42 -11.28 8.46
CA SER A 228 -2.36 -10.88 9.51
C SER A 228 -3.82 -11.06 9.09
N PHE A 229 -4.18 -10.64 7.87
CA PHE A 229 -5.53 -10.85 7.33
C PHE A 229 -5.88 -12.33 7.20
N THR A 230 -4.98 -13.16 6.68
CA THR A 230 -5.18 -14.60 6.64
C THR A 230 -5.30 -15.22 8.03
N GLN A 231 -4.50 -14.78 9.00
CA GLN A 231 -4.61 -15.27 10.37
C GLN A 231 -5.99 -14.94 10.96
N MET A 232 -6.48 -13.71 10.79
CA MET A 232 -7.84 -13.34 11.21
C MET A 232 -8.91 -14.18 10.52
N ILE A 233 -8.75 -14.50 9.23
CA ILE A 233 -9.71 -15.34 8.50
C ILE A 233 -9.80 -16.74 9.13
N PHE A 234 -8.69 -17.38 9.46
CA PHE A 234 -8.72 -18.77 9.94
C PHE A 234 -8.85 -18.90 11.47
N PHE A 235 -8.39 -17.92 12.22
CA PHE A 235 -8.35 -17.97 13.69
C PHE A 235 -9.27 -16.97 14.39
N GLY A 236 -9.71 -15.92 13.68
CA GLY A 236 -10.56 -14.87 14.22
C GLY A 236 -9.76 -13.90 15.05
N SER A 237 -10.45 -13.21 15.95
CA SER A 237 -9.85 -12.38 16.98
C SER A 237 -10.39 -12.76 18.35
N ASP A 238 -9.76 -12.28 19.42
CA ASP A 238 -10.12 -12.63 20.80
C ASP A 238 -11.61 -12.39 21.09
N ASN A 239 -12.13 -11.26 20.64
CA ASN A 239 -13.53 -10.86 20.84
C ASN A 239 -14.43 -11.20 19.63
N THR A 240 -13.89 -11.82 18.58
CA THR A 240 -14.67 -12.25 17.41
C THR A 240 -14.19 -13.63 16.94
N PRO A 241 -14.42 -14.69 17.75
CA PRO A 241 -14.03 -16.04 17.38
C PRO A 241 -14.89 -16.57 16.23
N LEU A 242 -14.33 -17.49 15.43
CA LEU A 242 -15.06 -18.16 14.35
C LEU A 242 -16.20 -19.03 14.85
N PHE A 243 -15.97 -19.68 15.98
CA PHE A 243 -16.90 -20.65 16.56
C PHE A 243 -17.71 -19.99 17.67
N ASP A 244 -18.97 -20.38 17.76
CA ASP A 244 -19.82 -20.08 18.90
C ASP A 244 -19.23 -20.74 20.15
N THR A 245 -19.09 -19.97 21.24
CA THR A 245 -18.35 -20.40 22.43
C THR A 245 -19.08 -21.50 23.22
N ASP A 246 -20.40 -21.56 23.12
CA ASP A 246 -21.22 -22.50 23.89
C ASP A 246 -21.36 -23.83 23.16
N THR A 247 -21.57 -23.76 21.84
CA THR A 247 -21.82 -24.93 21.01
C THR A 247 -20.56 -25.47 20.32
N GLY A 248 -19.52 -24.63 20.16
CA GLY A 248 -18.35 -24.96 19.36
C GLY A 248 -18.65 -25.11 17.87
N ILE A 249 -19.81 -24.64 17.40
CA ILE A 249 -20.21 -24.69 15.99
C ILE A 249 -19.73 -23.41 15.29
N LEU A 250 -19.26 -23.54 14.03
CA LEU A 250 -18.90 -22.39 13.21
C LEU A 250 -20.10 -21.43 13.10
N LYS A 251 -19.89 -20.16 13.43
CA LYS A 251 -20.95 -19.16 13.36
C LYS A 251 -21.49 -19.01 11.94
N ASP A 252 -22.80 -18.80 11.82
CA ASP A 252 -23.49 -18.74 10.53
C ASP A 252 -22.98 -17.60 9.65
N GLU A 253 -22.61 -16.44 10.23
CA GLU A 253 -22.03 -15.34 9.47
C GLU A 253 -20.66 -15.69 8.86
N VAL A 254 -19.82 -16.44 9.59
CA VAL A 254 -18.50 -16.87 9.11
C VAL A 254 -18.67 -17.87 7.98
N LYS A 255 -19.52 -18.88 8.21
CA LYS A 255 -19.83 -19.91 7.22
C LYS A 255 -20.36 -19.30 5.93
N THR A 256 -21.30 -18.37 6.04
CA THR A 256 -21.91 -17.70 4.89
C THR A 256 -20.86 -16.92 4.10
N ALA A 257 -20.01 -16.14 4.76
CA ALA A 257 -18.94 -15.40 4.10
C ALA A 257 -17.96 -16.33 3.37
N PHE A 258 -17.56 -17.44 3.99
CA PHE A 258 -16.67 -18.42 3.37
C PHE A 258 -17.31 -19.08 2.15
N GLU A 259 -18.58 -19.50 2.26
CA GLU A 259 -19.31 -20.09 1.14
C GLU A 259 -19.50 -19.10 -0.02
N ASN A 260 -19.74 -17.82 0.27
CA ASN A 260 -19.84 -16.76 -0.72
C ASN A 260 -18.51 -16.55 -1.44
N ALA A 261 -17.41 -16.45 -0.69
CA ALA A 261 -16.07 -16.26 -1.24
C ALA A 261 -15.65 -17.41 -2.18
N VAL A 262 -15.98 -18.66 -1.80
CA VAL A 262 -15.71 -19.85 -2.64
C VAL A 262 -16.52 -19.86 -3.94
N LYS A 263 -17.71 -19.24 -3.95
CA LYS A 263 -18.54 -19.11 -5.17
C LYS A 263 -17.98 -18.05 -6.12
N SER A 264 -17.48 -16.93 -5.59
CA SER A 264 -17.11 -15.74 -6.36
C SER A 264 -15.70 -15.77 -6.96
N ASN A 265 -14.69 -16.38 -6.31
CA ASN A 265 -13.29 -16.25 -6.76
C ASN A 265 -12.49 -17.57 -6.68
N LYS A 266 -12.68 -18.45 -7.68
CA LYS A 266 -12.14 -19.82 -7.65
C LYS A 266 -10.63 -19.95 -7.92
N ASN A 267 -9.98 -18.91 -8.44
CA ASN A 267 -8.56 -18.98 -8.84
C ASN A 267 -7.59 -18.61 -7.70
N SER A 268 -8.03 -17.78 -6.76
CA SER A 268 -7.28 -17.38 -5.56
C SER A 268 -6.79 -18.58 -4.73
N ALA A 269 -5.53 -18.54 -4.28
CA ALA A 269 -4.96 -19.57 -3.41
C ALA A 269 -5.55 -19.49 -1.99
N LEU A 270 -5.80 -18.29 -1.48
CA LEU A 270 -6.55 -18.04 -0.26
C LEU A 270 -7.95 -18.67 -0.33
N ILE A 271 -8.71 -18.43 -1.40
CA ILE A 271 -10.04 -19.03 -1.53
C ILE A 271 -9.98 -20.56 -1.61
N LYS A 272 -8.94 -21.13 -2.22
CA LYS A 272 -8.70 -22.59 -2.17
C LYS A 272 -8.45 -23.08 -0.74
N LYS A 273 -7.69 -22.33 0.07
CA LYS A 273 -7.47 -22.62 1.49
C LYS A 273 -8.79 -22.54 2.30
N ILE A 274 -9.62 -21.52 2.08
CA ILE A 274 -10.95 -21.38 2.70
C ILE A 274 -11.85 -22.58 2.32
N LYS A 275 -11.86 -22.96 1.03
CA LYS A 275 -12.61 -24.13 0.56
C LYS A 275 -12.17 -25.43 1.23
N GLY A 276 -10.86 -25.62 1.42
CA GLY A 276 -10.32 -26.78 2.13
C GLY A 276 -10.73 -26.79 3.61
N PHE A 277 -10.71 -25.63 4.27
CA PHE A 277 -11.15 -25.50 5.66
C PHE A 277 -12.64 -25.82 5.84
N LEU A 278 -13.51 -25.27 4.97
CA LEU A 278 -14.92 -25.63 4.95
C LEU A 278 -15.15 -27.14 4.74
N LYS A 279 -14.32 -27.79 3.92
CA LYS A 279 -14.40 -29.24 3.70
C LYS A 279 -13.98 -30.03 4.94
N ALA A 280 -12.97 -29.59 5.67
CA ALA A 280 -12.55 -30.19 6.93
C ALA A 280 -13.69 -30.07 7.96
N LEU A 281 -14.22 -28.87 8.16
CA LEU A 281 -15.32 -28.59 9.09
C LEU A 281 -16.60 -29.37 8.77
N LYS A 282 -16.92 -29.56 7.49
CA LYS A 282 -18.12 -30.29 7.08
C LYS A 282 -18.15 -31.76 7.55
N LYS A 283 -16.98 -32.37 7.83
CA LYS A 283 -16.92 -33.76 8.33
C LYS A 283 -17.57 -33.92 9.71
N ASP A 284 -17.53 -32.85 10.51
CA ASP A 284 -17.98 -32.81 11.89
C ASP A 284 -19.18 -31.86 12.06
N ASP A 285 -20.02 -31.73 11.02
CA ASP A 285 -21.19 -30.84 10.98
C ASP A 285 -20.87 -29.38 11.36
N TYR A 286 -19.70 -28.90 10.93
CA TYR A 286 -19.15 -27.57 11.21
C TYR A 286 -18.83 -27.29 12.68
N ARG A 287 -18.76 -28.33 13.51
CA ARG A 287 -18.22 -28.22 14.87
C ARG A 287 -16.70 -28.16 14.84
N TYR A 288 -16.12 -27.46 15.80
CA TYR A 288 -14.70 -27.53 16.08
C TYR A 288 -14.25 -29.00 16.24
N SER A 289 -13.18 -29.37 15.56
CA SER A 289 -12.60 -30.72 15.58
C SER A 289 -11.07 -30.67 15.43
N GLU A 290 -10.38 -31.74 15.85
CA GLU A 290 -8.92 -31.88 15.69
C GLU A 290 -8.50 -31.78 14.21
N ASP A 291 -9.30 -32.36 13.30
CA ASP A 291 -9.10 -32.27 11.84
C ASP A 291 -9.13 -30.81 11.35
N ALA A 292 -10.09 -30.03 11.85
CA ALA A 292 -10.21 -28.62 11.52
C ALA A 292 -9.09 -27.79 12.13
N GLU A 293 -8.65 -28.12 13.35
CA GLU A 293 -7.52 -27.45 14.00
C GLU A 293 -6.21 -27.71 13.26
N GLN A 294 -5.89 -28.98 13.00
CA GLN A 294 -4.70 -29.36 12.25
C GLN A 294 -4.68 -28.68 10.88
N TYR A 295 -5.83 -28.61 10.20
CA TYR A 295 -5.91 -27.90 8.93
C TYR A 295 -5.48 -26.43 9.08
N ARG A 296 -5.92 -25.73 10.13
CA ARG A 296 -5.55 -24.33 10.36
C ARG A 296 -4.07 -24.16 10.70
N GLU A 297 -3.51 -25.04 11.52
CA GLU A 297 -2.09 -25.02 11.89
C GLU A 297 -1.18 -25.31 10.68
N ASP A 298 -1.63 -26.13 9.75
CA ASP A 298 -0.89 -26.46 8.52
C ASP A 298 -0.94 -25.33 7.47
N ILE A 299 -1.79 -24.32 7.65
CA ILE A 299 -1.83 -23.16 6.76
C ILE A 299 -0.55 -22.36 6.96
N LYS A 300 0.33 -22.43 5.96
CA LYS A 300 1.44 -21.48 5.83
C LYS A 300 0.87 -20.13 5.38
N PHE A 301 1.21 -19.11 6.17
CA PHE A 301 0.92 -17.71 5.91
C PHE A 301 2.05 -17.06 5.11
#